data_AF-A0A6N7HM67-F1
#
_entry.id   AF-A0A6N7HM67-F1
#
_cell.length_a   1.000
_cell.length_b   1.000
_cell.length_c   1.000
_cell.angle_alpha   90.00
_cell.angle_beta   90.00
_cell.angle_gamma   90.00
#
_symmetry.space_group_name_H-M   'P 1'
#
loop_
_entity.id
_entity.type
_entity.pdbx_description
1 polymer ?
#
loop_
_entity_poly.entity_id
_entity_poly.type
_entity_poly.pdbx_seq_one_letter_code
_entity_poly.pdbx_strand_id
1 'polypeptide(L)'
;MTTDESEPFDRHNPIPGNAHAIQGEIDRVTGIRDRCHDTAGWLRQLSLDGWHGHAAEQFAAFKSSRLARQWEEVEDEHDLVATALADYRDILITLQPLARQAVERARQDGTWAQAEADIVRWREQAHTEAHKTAQMLREVAGRLRALPPLPDDDQAAAFSPNQPSSPRTRVDTTNNGVTPPSHTEPPARRQSPASLHEKVISLCDALLGADYVSEEDL
;
A
#
# COMPACT_ATOMS: atom_id res chain seq x y z
N MET A 1 -18.91 4.93 19.01
CA MET A 1 -19.73 4.03 18.17
C MET A 1 -18.98 3.86 16.86
N THR A 2 -18.17 2.82 16.76
CA THR A 2 -17.48 2.42 15.54
C THR A 2 -18.28 1.29 14.94
N THR A 3 -19.07 1.59 13.90
CA THR A 3 -19.61 0.57 13.02
C THR A 3 -18.42 0.01 12.24
N ASP A 4 -18.11 -1.25 12.54
CA ASP A 4 -17.28 -2.11 11.70
C ASP A 4 -18.08 -2.37 10.41
N GLU A 5 -18.05 -1.42 9.45
CA GLU A 5 -18.72 -1.51 8.14
C GLU A 5 -17.92 -2.40 7.17
N SER A 6 -17.46 -3.54 7.67
CA SER A 6 -16.98 -4.62 6.82
C SER A 6 -18.20 -5.40 6.35
N GLU A 7 -18.81 -5.02 5.22
CA GLU A 7 -19.88 -5.85 4.63
C GLU A 7 -19.35 -7.29 4.47
N PRO A 8 -20.10 -8.30 4.95
CA PRO A 8 -19.63 -9.68 4.93
C PRO A 8 -19.41 -10.14 3.49
N PHE A 9 -18.31 -10.86 3.27
CA PHE A 9 -18.01 -11.53 2.01
C PHE A 9 -19.22 -12.40 1.58
N ASP A 10 -19.95 -11.95 0.56
CA ASP A 10 -21.14 -12.65 0.06
C ASP A 10 -20.72 -13.90 -0.73
N ARG A 11 -20.51 -14.99 0.02
CA ARG A 11 -20.20 -16.33 -0.53
C ARG A 11 -21.29 -16.85 -1.47
N HIS A 12 -22.48 -16.26 -1.47
CA HIS A 12 -23.61 -16.68 -2.28
C HIS A 12 -23.72 -15.91 -3.60
N ASN A 13 -22.83 -14.96 -3.85
CA ASN A 13 -22.77 -14.28 -5.13
C ASN A 13 -22.24 -15.25 -6.20
N PRO A 14 -22.96 -15.45 -7.32
CA PRO A 14 -22.48 -16.34 -8.37
C PRO A 14 -21.16 -15.89 -8.98
N ILE A 15 -20.79 -14.62 -8.88
CA ILE A 15 -19.49 -14.10 -9.30
C ILE A 15 -18.63 -13.81 -8.07
N PRO A 16 -17.48 -14.51 -7.91
CA PRO A 16 -16.61 -14.35 -6.75
C PRO A 16 -15.96 -12.97 -6.73
N GLY A 17 -15.63 -12.49 -5.52
CA GLY A 17 -14.97 -11.21 -5.29
C GLY A 17 -15.74 -10.30 -4.34
N ASN A 18 -15.05 -9.33 -3.77
CA ASN A 18 -15.63 -8.36 -2.84
C ASN A 18 -15.28 -6.94 -3.28
N ALA A 19 -16.21 -6.32 -4.02
CA ALA A 19 -16.05 -4.95 -4.51
C ALA A 19 -15.85 -3.94 -3.38
N HIS A 20 -16.46 -4.16 -2.20
CA HIS A 20 -16.29 -3.29 -1.04
C HIS A 20 -14.89 -3.43 -0.42
N ALA A 21 -14.38 -4.65 -0.29
CA ALA A 21 -13.01 -4.88 0.19
C ALA A 21 -11.98 -4.26 -0.78
N ILE A 22 -12.22 -4.36 -2.09
CA ILE A 22 -11.38 -3.71 -3.10
C ILE A 22 -11.48 -2.18 -2.98
N GLN A 23 -12.66 -1.62 -2.70
CA GLN A 23 -12.78 -0.18 -2.41
C GLN A 23 -11.92 0.24 -1.23
N GLY A 24 -11.96 -0.49 -0.12
CA GLY A 24 -11.11 -0.19 1.05
C GLY A 24 -9.62 -0.24 0.72
N GLU A 25 -9.21 -1.13 -0.18
CA GLU A 25 -7.84 -1.22 -0.66
C GLU A 25 -7.47 -0.05 -1.60
N ILE A 26 -8.38 0.38 -2.47
CA ILE A 26 -8.23 1.60 -3.29
C ILE A 26 -8.01 2.79 -2.36
N ASP A 27 -8.88 2.98 -1.36
CA ASP A 27 -8.79 4.10 -0.41
C ASP A 27 -7.45 4.07 0.34
N ARG A 28 -6.99 2.88 0.75
CA ARG A 28 -5.70 2.69 1.41
C ARG A 28 -4.54 3.11 0.51
N VAL A 29 -4.53 2.66 -0.74
CA VAL A 29 -3.46 2.93 -1.71
C VAL A 29 -3.46 4.40 -2.13
N THR A 30 -4.63 4.98 -2.40
CA THR A 30 -4.79 6.42 -2.67
C THR A 30 -4.29 7.25 -1.49
N GLY A 31 -4.58 6.84 -0.25
CA GLY A 31 -4.03 7.51 0.93
C GLY A 31 -2.50 7.41 1.05
N ILE A 32 -1.87 6.36 0.50
CA ILE A 32 -0.40 6.28 0.41
C ILE A 32 0.12 7.25 -0.66
N ARG A 33 -0.48 7.22 -1.86
CA ARG A 33 -0.17 8.15 -2.96
C ARG A 33 -0.19 9.60 -2.47
N ASP A 34 -1.27 10.01 -1.81
CA ASP A 34 -1.44 11.38 -1.32
C ASP A 34 -0.35 11.78 -0.31
N ARG A 35 0.06 10.85 0.57
CA ARG A 35 1.20 11.10 1.48
C ARG A 35 2.52 11.24 0.75
N CYS A 36 2.74 10.47 -0.32
CA CYS A 36 3.93 10.61 -1.16
C CYS A 36 3.94 11.98 -1.86
N HIS A 37 2.81 12.39 -2.42
CA HIS A 37 2.61 13.71 -3.02
C HIS A 37 2.92 14.83 -2.04
N ASP A 38 2.30 14.78 -0.86
CA ASP A 38 2.53 15.76 0.20
C ASP A 38 4.01 15.79 0.60
N THR A 39 4.63 14.62 0.79
CA THR A 39 6.05 14.54 1.17
C THR A 39 6.96 15.17 0.11
N ALA A 40 6.72 14.91 -1.18
CA ALA A 40 7.44 15.55 -2.28
C ALA A 40 7.26 17.07 -2.26
N GLY A 41 6.04 17.55 -2.04
CA GLY A 41 5.72 18.97 -1.88
C GLY A 41 6.46 19.62 -0.71
N TRP A 42 6.47 18.98 0.46
CA TRP A 42 7.17 19.46 1.65
C TRP A 42 8.68 19.52 1.43
N LEU A 43 9.28 18.52 0.78
CA LEU A 43 10.71 18.51 0.45
C LEU A 43 11.10 19.66 -0.48
N ARG A 44 10.24 20.01 -1.45
CA ARG A 44 10.46 21.17 -2.33
C ARG A 44 10.40 22.49 -1.57
N GLN A 45 9.45 22.61 -0.65
CA GLN A 45 9.20 23.83 0.11
C GLN A 45 10.11 23.99 1.34
N LEU A 46 10.83 22.95 1.76
CA LEU A 46 11.72 22.97 2.92
C LEU A 46 12.74 24.11 2.81
N SER A 47 12.60 25.16 3.61
CA SER A 47 13.55 26.26 3.61
C SER A 47 14.88 25.87 4.26
N LEU A 48 15.98 26.44 3.76
CA LEU A 48 17.32 26.27 4.33
C LEU A 48 17.78 27.57 5.00
N ASP A 49 16.84 28.36 5.53
CA ASP A 49 17.15 29.65 6.16
C ASP A 49 18.24 29.51 7.21
N GLY A 50 19.22 30.41 7.15
CA GLY A 50 20.38 30.36 8.05
C GLY A 50 21.50 29.41 7.61
N TRP A 51 21.26 28.47 6.68
CA TRP A 51 22.27 27.57 6.15
C TRP A 51 22.78 28.02 4.79
N HIS A 52 24.09 28.30 4.73
CA HIS A 52 24.73 28.95 3.58
C HIS A 52 25.99 28.19 3.15
N GLY A 53 26.45 28.51 1.93
CA GLY A 53 27.66 27.95 1.34
C GLY A 53 27.40 26.68 0.53
N HIS A 54 28.48 26.10 0.02
CA HIS A 54 28.42 25.04 -0.98
C HIS A 54 27.62 23.80 -0.56
N ALA A 55 27.66 23.44 0.73
CA ALA A 55 26.89 22.32 1.26
C ALA A 55 25.37 22.57 1.19
N ALA A 56 24.92 23.80 1.48
CA ALA A 56 23.52 24.18 1.39
C ALA A 56 23.02 24.17 -0.06
N GLU A 57 23.84 24.63 -1.01
CA GLU A 57 23.54 24.57 -2.45
C GLU A 57 23.42 23.12 -2.94
N GLN A 58 24.37 22.26 -2.59
CA GLN A 58 24.33 20.84 -2.96
C GLN A 58 23.12 20.13 -2.35
N PHE A 59 22.79 20.43 -1.09
CA PHE A 59 21.60 19.85 -0.46
C PHE A 59 20.31 20.36 -1.09
N ALA A 60 20.22 21.66 -1.42
CA ALA A 60 19.07 22.22 -2.12
C ALA A 60 18.85 21.57 -3.50
N ALA A 61 19.94 21.33 -4.25
CA ALA A 61 19.90 20.60 -5.51
C ALA A 61 19.47 19.14 -5.29
N PHE A 62 20.03 18.46 -4.28
CA PHE A 62 19.72 17.07 -3.96
C PHE A 62 18.24 16.88 -3.56
N LYS A 63 17.71 17.71 -2.65
CA LYS A 63 16.33 17.56 -2.17
C LYS A 63 15.32 17.70 -3.32
N SER A 64 15.54 18.65 -4.23
CA SER A 64 14.59 19.03 -5.27
C SER A 64 14.68 18.12 -6.49
N SER A 65 15.89 17.79 -6.93
CA SER A 65 16.11 17.01 -8.15
C SER A 65 16.05 15.50 -7.94
N ARG A 66 16.37 15.03 -6.73
CA ARG A 66 16.48 13.59 -6.44
C ARG A 66 15.46 13.12 -5.42
N LEU A 67 15.46 13.71 -4.21
CA LEU A 67 14.62 13.19 -3.14
C LEU A 67 13.12 13.39 -3.38
N ALA A 68 12.71 14.62 -3.74
CA ALA A 68 11.32 14.91 -4.08
C ALA A 68 10.85 14.10 -5.30
N ARG A 69 11.69 14.00 -6.34
CA ARG A 69 11.40 13.22 -7.54
C ARG A 69 11.20 11.74 -7.23
N GLN A 70 12.00 11.17 -6.32
CA GLN A 70 11.85 9.78 -5.93
C GLN A 70 10.50 9.53 -5.22
N TRP A 71 10.01 10.49 -4.43
CA TRP A 71 8.67 10.39 -3.82
C TRP A 71 7.55 10.50 -4.85
N GLU A 72 7.70 11.32 -5.89
CA GLU A 72 6.77 11.37 -7.03
C GLU A 72 6.78 10.06 -7.82
N GLU A 73 7.95 9.45 -8.02
CA GLU A 73 8.03 8.13 -8.67
C GLU A 73 7.29 7.06 -7.83
N VAL A 74 7.37 7.10 -6.50
CA VAL A 74 6.57 6.21 -5.63
C VAL A 74 5.08 6.53 -5.73
N GLU A 75 4.72 7.81 -5.78
CA GLU A 75 3.33 8.28 -5.93
C GLU A 75 2.70 7.72 -7.21
N ASP A 76 3.37 7.90 -8.35
CA ASP A 76 2.92 7.43 -9.66
C ASP A 76 2.65 5.91 -9.66
N GLU A 77 3.54 5.13 -9.03
CA GLU A 77 3.37 3.69 -8.90
C GLU A 77 2.14 3.31 -8.07
N HIS A 78 1.85 4.03 -6.98
CA HIS A 78 0.63 3.78 -6.20
C HIS A 78 -0.64 4.23 -6.94
N ASP A 79 -0.58 5.28 -7.75
CA ASP A 79 -1.71 5.73 -8.56
C ASP A 79 -2.08 4.70 -9.64
N LEU A 80 -1.09 4.05 -10.26
CA LEU A 80 -1.30 2.94 -11.19
C LEU A 80 -1.99 1.75 -10.50
N VAL A 81 -1.62 1.43 -9.26
CA VAL A 81 -2.27 0.37 -8.49
C VAL A 81 -3.71 0.72 -8.16
N ALA A 82 -3.95 1.94 -7.68
CA ALA A 82 -5.31 2.41 -7.36
C ALA A 82 -6.22 2.35 -8.59
N THR A 83 -5.71 2.77 -9.75
CA THR A 83 -6.44 2.71 -11.02
C THR A 83 -6.77 1.27 -11.42
N ALA A 84 -5.80 0.35 -11.38
CA ALA A 84 -6.04 -1.05 -11.74
C ALA A 84 -7.07 -1.73 -10.81
N LEU A 85 -7.01 -1.43 -9.51
CA LEU A 85 -8.00 -1.92 -8.55
C LEU A 85 -9.39 -1.33 -8.79
N ALA A 86 -9.47 -0.05 -9.16
CA ALA A 86 -10.73 0.62 -9.50
C ALA A 86 -11.40 0.00 -10.72
N ASP A 87 -10.64 -0.27 -11.78
CA ASP A 87 -11.14 -0.96 -12.98
C ASP A 87 -11.74 -2.33 -12.63
N TYR A 88 -11.02 -3.12 -11.82
CA TYR A 88 -11.52 -4.43 -11.39
C TYR A 88 -12.76 -4.34 -10.49
N ARG A 89 -12.79 -3.38 -9.56
CA ARG A 89 -13.95 -3.11 -8.72
C ARG A 89 -15.18 -2.77 -9.57
N ASP A 90 -15.04 -1.89 -10.55
CA ASP A 90 -16.15 -1.43 -11.39
C ASP A 90 -16.74 -2.58 -12.22
N ILE A 91 -15.90 -3.52 -12.66
CA ILE A 91 -16.33 -4.76 -13.30
C ILE A 91 -17.15 -5.62 -12.33
N LEU A 92 -16.70 -5.81 -11.10
CA LEU A 92 -17.46 -6.57 -10.10
C LEU A 92 -18.80 -5.90 -9.78
N ILE A 93 -18.83 -4.58 -9.58
CA ILE A 93 -20.06 -3.81 -9.33
C ILE A 93 -21.05 -3.94 -10.49
N THR A 94 -20.55 -4.07 -11.72
CA THR A 94 -21.39 -4.27 -12.91
C THR A 94 -21.92 -5.70 -12.99
N LEU A 95 -21.03 -6.70 -12.86
CA LEU A 95 -21.38 -8.09 -13.14
C LEU A 95 -22.14 -8.78 -12.00
N GLN A 96 -21.83 -8.46 -10.75
CA GLN A 96 -22.44 -9.12 -9.59
C GLN A 96 -23.97 -8.90 -9.49
N PRO A 97 -24.51 -7.69 -9.71
CA PRO A 97 -25.96 -7.50 -9.82
C PRO A 97 -26.59 -8.24 -10.99
N LEU A 98 -25.93 -8.28 -12.15
CA LEU A 98 -26.42 -9.00 -13.33
C LEU A 98 -26.52 -10.50 -13.08
N ALA A 99 -25.51 -11.08 -12.41
CA ALA A 99 -25.51 -12.48 -12.01
C ALA A 99 -26.66 -12.81 -11.04
N ARG A 100 -26.88 -11.97 -10.02
CA ARG A 100 -28.03 -12.13 -9.10
C ARG A 100 -29.37 -12.05 -9.83
N GLN A 101 -29.52 -11.12 -10.76
CA GLN A 101 -30.74 -11.00 -11.58
C GLN A 101 -30.95 -12.20 -12.50
N ALA A 102 -29.88 -12.76 -13.08
CA ALA A 102 -29.97 -13.94 -13.94
C ALA A 102 -30.45 -15.17 -13.15
N VAL A 103 -29.93 -15.37 -11.93
CA VAL A 103 -30.39 -16.44 -11.02
C VAL A 103 -31.86 -16.25 -10.65
N GLU A 104 -32.26 -15.02 -10.31
CA GLU A 104 -33.64 -14.75 -9.93
C GLU A 104 -34.62 -14.97 -11.10
N ARG A 105 -34.25 -14.53 -12.31
CA ARG A 105 -35.04 -14.80 -13.52
C ARG A 105 -35.15 -16.30 -13.82
N ALA A 106 -34.05 -17.04 -13.68
CA ALA A 106 -34.07 -18.49 -13.88
C ALA A 106 -34.98 -19.23 -12.89
N ARG A 107 -35.07 -18.76 -11.64
CA ARG A 107 -36.01 -19.28 -10.64
C ARG A 107 -37.47 -19.06 -11.03
N GLN A 108 -37.78 -17.91 -11.63
CA GLN A 108 -39.15 -17.54 -12.01
C GLN A 108 -39.59 -18.22 -13.32
N ASP A 109 -38.72 -18.20 -14.33
CA ASP A 109 -39.05 -18.60 -15.71
C ASP A 109 -38.57 -20.01 -16.07
N GLY A 110 -37.81 -20.67 -15.18
CA GLY A 110 -37.21 -21.99 -15.43
C GLY A 110 -36.03 -21.97 -16.42
N THR A 111 -35.49 -20.80 -16.75
CA THR A 111 -34.46 -20.58 -17.78
C THR A 111 -33.02 -20.81 -17.30
N TRP A 112 -32.79 -21.86 -16.50
CA TRP A 112 -31.50 -22.14 -15.86
C TRP A 112 -30.32 -22.30 -16.82
N ALA A 113 -30.52 -22.96 -17.96
CA ALA A 113 -29.44 -23.18 -18.93
C ALA A 113 -28.86 -21.86 -19.48
N GLN A 114 -29.73 -20.86 -19.72
CA GLN A 114 -29.30 -19.55 -20.19
C GLN A 114 -28.57 -18.77 -19.10
N ALA A 115 -29.12 -18.78 -17.87
CA ALA A 115 -28.50 -18.10 -16.74
C ALA A 115 -27.11 -18.66 -16.41
N GLU A 116 -26.93 -19.99 -16.48
CA GLU A 116 -25.63 -20.63 -16.25
C GLU A 116 -24.60 -20.19 -17.30
N ALA A 117 -24.97 -20.21 -18.59
CA ALA A 117 -24.09 -19.76 -19.66
C ALA A 117 -23.66 -18.29 -19.52
N ASP A 118 -24.60 -17.41 -19.12
CA ASP A 118 -24.30 -16.00 -18.88
C ASP A 118 -23.37 -15.82 -17.66
N ILE A 119 -23.61 -16.54 -16.57
CA ILE A 119 -22.79 -16.50 -15.36
C ILE A 119 -21.38 -17.00 -15.63
N VAL A 120 -21.20 -18.10 -16.37
CA VAL A 120 -19.88 -18.60 -16.77
C VAL A 120 -19.12 -17.55 -17.56
N ARG A 121 -19.74 -16.94 -18.58
CA ARG A 121 -19.12 -15.86 -19.35
C ARG A 121 -18.70 -14.67 -18.48
N TRP A 122 -19.56 -14.27 -17.54
CA TRP A 122 -19.22 -13.16 -16.64
C TRP A 122 -18.13 -13.52 -15.62
N ARG A 123 -18.06 -14.78 -15.16
CA ARG A 123 -16.94 -15.28 -14.34
C ARG A 123 -15.62 -15.20 -15.11
N GLU A 124 -15.60 -15.63 -16.37
CA GLU A 124 -14.41 -15.53 -17.22
C GLU A 124 -13.96 -14.08 -17.41
N GLN A 125 -14.92 -13.16 -17.62
CA GLN A 125 -14.62 -11.73 -17.71
C GLN A 125 -14.03 -11.18 -16.41
N ALA A 126 -14.62 -11.50 -15.26
CA ALA A 126 -14.11 -11.09 -13.95
C ALA A 126 -12.72 -11.69 -13.67
N HIS A 127 -12.50 -12.96 -14.04
CA HIS A 127 -11.22 -13.65 -13.88
C HIS A 127 -10.12 -13.01 -14.74
N THR A 128 -10.42 -12.68 -15.99
CA THR A 128 -9.47 -12.02 -16.91
C THR A 128 -8.97 -10.69 -16.33
N GLU A 129 -9.87 -9.91 -15.77
CA GLU A 129 -9.54 -8.58 -15.23
C GLU A 129 -8.89 -8.65 -13.84
N ALA A 130 -9.26 -9.65 -13.03
CA ALA A 130 -8.52 -10.00 -11.81
C ALA A 130 -7.07 -10.37 -12.13
N HIS A 131 -6.84 -11.17 -13.17
CA HIS A 131 -5.49 -11.60 -13.58
C HIS A 131 -4.64 -10.41 -14.04
N LYS A 132 -5.22 -9.54 -14.89
CA LYS A 132 -4.57 -8.31 -15.35
C LYS A 132 -4.21 -7.39 -14.17
N THR A 133 -5.12 -7.20 -13.23
CA THR A 133 -4.89 -6.40 -12.02
C THR A 133 -3.78 -7.01 -11.15
N ALA A 134 -3.79 -8.34 -10.95
CA ALA A 134 -2.75 -9.04 -10.21
C ALA A 134 -1.38 -8.99 -10.89
N GLN A 135 -1.34 -8.97 -12.22
CA GLN A 135 -0.09 -8.74 -12.96
C GLN A 135 0.41 -7.32 -12.74
N MET A 136 -0.45 -6.30 -12.88
CA MET A 136 -0.08 -4.90 -12.64
C MET A 136 0.45 -4.67 -11.23
N LEU A 137 -0.21 -5.24 -10.21
CA LEU A 137 0.25 -5.21 -8.82
C LEU A 137 1.66 -5.78 -8.65
N ARG A 138 1.95 -6.92 -9.32
CA ARG A 138 3.27 -7.54 -9.28
C ARG A 138 4.34 -6.70 -9.97
N GLU A 139 4.01 -6.11 -11.12
CA GLU A 139 4.91 -5.23 -11.87
C GLU A 139 5.23 -3.96 -11.07
N VAL A 140 4.22 -3.31 -10.50
CA VAL A 140 4.40 -2.15 -9.61
C VAL A 140 5.22 -2.51 -8.38
N ALA A 141 4.94 -3.64 -7.73
CA ALA A 141 5.75 -4.11 -6.60
C ALA A 141 7.22 -4.34 -7.00
N GLY A 142 7.47 -4.79 -8.23
CA GLY A 142 8.81 -4.88 -8.80
C GLY A 142 9.47 -3.52 -8.98
N ARG A 143 8.76 -2.54 -9.54
CA ARG A 143 9.25 -1.16 -9.73
C ARG A 143 9.55 -0.46 -8.41
N LEU A 144 8.66 -0.57 -7.43
CA LEU A 144 8.87 -0.03 -6.07
C LEU A 144 10.10 -0.64 -5.39
N ARG A 145 10.39 -1.94 -5.59
CA ARG A 145 11.62 -2.58 -5.07
C ARG A 145 12.89 -2.13 -5.80
N ALA A 146 12.76 -1.75 -7.07
CA ALA A 146 13.89 -1.28 -7.87
C ALA A 146 14.27 0.17 -7.60
N LEU A 147 13.41 0.94 -6.91
CA LEU A 147 13.72 2.29 -6.50
C LEU A 147 14.95 2.30 -5.57
N PRO A 148 15.85 3.29 -5.72
CA PRO A 148 17.03 3.39 -4.87
C PRO A 148 16.63 3.40 -3.39
N PRO A 149 17.37 2.72 -2.50
CA PRO A 149 17.14 2.91 -1.08
C PRO A 149 17.29 4.39 -0.75
N LEU A 150 16.35 4.92 0.02
CA LEU A 150 16.56 6.21 0.67
C LEU A 150 17.85 6.08 1.51
N PRO A 151 18.71 7.10 1.56
CA PRO A 151 19.87 7.05 2.44
C PRO A 151 19.38 6.81 3.87
N ASP A 152 19.64 5.62 4.40
CA ASP A 152 19.38 5.30 5.80
C ASP A 152 20.20 6.24 6.70
N ASP A 153 19.61 6.67 7.82
CA ASP A 153 20.27 7.47 8.87
C ASP A 153 21.61 6.83 9.36
N ASP A 154 21.80 5.53 9.13
CA ASP A 154 23.02 4.79 9.51
C ASP A 154 24.24 5.08 8.63
N GLN A 155 24.10 5.82 7.52
CA GLN A 155 25.24 6.32 6.72
C GLN A 155 25.61 7.78 6.99
N ALA A 156 25.11 8.39 8.07
CA ALA A 156 25.59 9.68 8.56
C ALA A 156 27.00 9.62 9.21
N ALA A 157 27.79 8.58 8.96
CA ALA A 157 29.12 8.39 9.51
C ALA A 157 30.22 8.34 8.43
N ALA A 158 30.37 9.40 7.64
CA ALA A 158 31.62 9.62 6.88
C ALA A 158 31.95 11.08 6.50
N PHE A 159 31.27 12.08 7.06
CA PHE A 159 31.72 13.47 6.96
C PHE A 159 32.11 13.99 8.34
N SER A 160 33.36 13.71 8.74
CA SER A 160 34.04 14.43 9.82
C SER A 160 34.85 15.58 9.24
N PRO A 161 34.31 16.82 9.14
CA PRO A 161 35.16 17.99 9.11
C PRO A 161 35.55 18.30 10.56
N ASN A 162 36.86 18.30 10.83
CA ASN A 162 37.53 18.67 12.09
C ASN A 162 37.72 17.53 13.10
N GLN A 163 38.92 16.96 13.06
CA GLN A 163 39.52 16.26 14.18
C GLN A 163 40.42 17.26 14.94
N PRO A 164 39.98 17.87 16.06
CA PRO A 164 40.91 18.50 16.98
C PRO A 164 41.52 17.42 17.87
N SER A 165 42.84 17.30 17.80
CA SER A 165 43.65 16.45 18.67
C SER A 165 43.39 16.79 20.14
N SER A 166 42.85 15.84 20.91
CA SER A 166 42.89 15.90 22.37
C SER A 166 44.13 15.17 22.89
N PRO A 167 44.66 15.61 24.05
CA PRO A 167 44.78 14.63 25.11
C PRO A 167 44.11 15.09 26.42
N ARG A 168 43.50 14.08 27.06
CA ARG A 168 42.89 13.97 28.40
C ARG A 168 43.57 14.87 29.45
N THR A 169 42.88 15.40 30.46
CA THR A 169 42.37 14.66 31.64
C THR A 169 41.68 15.67 32.57
N ARG A 170 40.52 15.36 33.16
CA ARG A 170 40.32 15.15 34.62
C ARG A 170 38.83 15.08 34.98
N VAL A 171 38.52 14.02 35.74
CA VAL A 171 37.28 13.74 36.47
C VAL A 171 37.08 14.79 37.55
N ASP A 172 35.86 15.31 37.74
CA ASP A 172 35.30 15.50 39.08
C ASP A 172 33.78 15.62 39.09
N THR A 173 33.25 15.10 40.20
CA THR A 173 31.88 14.71 40.55
C THR A 173 31.03 15.92 41.01
N THR A 174 29.71 15.94 40.73
CA THR A 174 28.58 16.07 41.69
C THR A 174 27.30 16.73 41.13
N ASN A 175 26.22 15.93 41.18
CA ASN A 175 24.90 16.15 41.80
C ASN A 175 23.86 17.19 41.28
N ASN A 176 22.59 16.79 41.51
CA ASN A 176 21.29 17.46 41.28
C ASN A 176 20.68 17.21 39.89
N GLY A 177 19.58 16.48 39.69
CA GLY A 177 18.48 16.09 40.58
C GLY A 177 17.23 16.92 40.29
N VAL A 178 16.51 16.61 39.19
CA VAL A 178 15.08 16.93 39.01
C VAL A 178 14.47 15.94 38.02
N THR A 179 13.51 15.14 38.48
CA THR A 179 12.62 14.31 37.65
C THR A 179 11.22 14.93 37.69
N PRO A 180 10.52 15.11 36.55
CA PRO A 180 9.07 15.21 36.55
C PRO A 180 8.41 14.02 35.83
N PRO A 181 7.08 13.82 36.02
CA PRO A 181 6.48 12.50 35.97
C PRO A 181 5.64 12.20 34.71
N SER A 182 5.36 10.90 34.57
CA SER A 182 4.12 10.28 34.09
C SER A 182 3.85 10.05 32.59
N HIS A 183 3.50 8.77 32.37
CA HIS A 183 2.60 8.20 31.35
C HIS A 183 2.96 8.37 29.87
N THR A 184 3.40 7.25 29.29
CA THR A 184 3.19 6.98 27.86
C THR A 184 2.71 5.54 27.74
N GLU A 185 1.49 5.38 27.24
CA GLU A 185 0.98 4.10 26.74
C GLU A 185 1.96 3.48 25.74
N PRO A 186 2.03 2.14 25.65
CA PRO A 186 2.87 1.50 24.65
C PRO A 186 2.36 1.89 23.25
N PRO A 187 3.22 2.37 22.33
CA PRO A 187 2.78 2.64 20.96
C PRO A 187 2.31 1.32 20.33
N ALA A 188 1.14 1.38 19.69
CA ALA A 188 0.63 0.32 18.83
C ALA A 188 1.77 -0.17 17.93
N ARG A 189 2.03 -1.49 17.95
CA ARG A 189 3.10 -2.13 17.17
C ARG A 189 3.00 -1.66 15.72
N ARG A 190 3.89 -0.75 15.33
CA ARG A 190 4.11 -0.40 13.92
C ARG A 190 4.54 -1.68 13.23
N GLN A 191 3.66 -2.23 12.40
CA GLN A 191 3.98 -3.37 11.54
C GLN A 191 5.14 -2.96 10.65
N SER A 192 6.23 -3.73 10.69
CA SER A 192 7.38 -3.46 9.83
C SER A 192 6.97 -3.63 8.36
N PRO A 193 7.61 -2.92 7.42
CA PRO A 193 7.35 -3.09 5.99
C PRO A 193 7.41 -4.56 5.54
N ALA A 194 8.31 -5.36 6.14
CA ALA A 194 8.40 -6.79 5.89
C ALA A 194 7.14 -7.57 6.32
N SER A 195 6.54 -7.23 7.47
CA SER A 195 5.30 -7.87 7.94
C SER A 195 4.07 -7.49 7.11
N LEU A 196 4.08 -6.33 6.47
CA LEU A 196 3.06 -5.93 5.50
C LEU A 196 3.23 -6.67 4.18
N HIS A 197 4.48 -6.88 3.74
CA HIS A 197 4.81 -7.65 2.55
C HIS A 197 4.40 -9.13 2.67
N GLU A 198 4.63 -9.77 3.81
CA GLU A 198 4.13 -11.13 4.08
C GLU A 198 2.61 -11.22 4.06
N LYS A 199 1.90 -10.20 4.57
CA LYS A 199 0.43 -10.16 4.51
C LYS A 199 -0.09 -10.01 3.10
N VAL A 200 0.55 -9.17 2.28
CA VAL A 200 0.16 -8.98 0.88
C VAL A 200 0.41 -10.27 0.08
N ILE A 201 1.56 -10.93 0.29
CA ILE A 201 1.83 -12.24 -0.33
C ILE A 201 0.79 -13.28 0.12
N SER A 202 0.49 -13.36 1.41
CA SER A 202 -0.52 -14.29 1.93
C SER A 202 -1.92 -14.01 1.36
N LEU A 203 -2.27 -12.76 1.09
CA LEU A 203 -3.53 -12.38 0.43
C LEU A 203 -3.53 -12.78 -1.05
N CYS A 204 -2.42 -12.56 -1.76
CA CYS A 204 -2.26 -13.03 -3.13
C CYS A 204 -2.34 -14.56 -3.22
N ASP A 205 -1.70 -15.29 -2.30
CA ASP A 205 -1.73 -16.75 -2.26
C ASP A 205 -3.10 -17.29 -1.88
N ALA A 206 -3.84 -16.61 -0.99
CA ALA A 206 -5.22 -16.99 -0.65
C ALA A 206 -6.19 -16.75 -1.82
N LEU A 207 -5.96 -15.72 -2.63
CA LEU A 207 -6.73 -15.43 -3.84
C LEU A 207 -6.42 -16.40 -4.98
N LEU A 208 -5.17 -16.89 -5.08
CA LEU A 208 -4.73 -17.84 -6.10
C LEU A 208 -4.92 -19.31 -5.68
N GLY A 209 -4.94 -19.60 -4.38
CA GLY A 209 -5.12 -20.94 -3.81
C GLY A 209 -6.58 -21.36 -3.63
N ALA A 210 -7.54 -20.47 -3.89
CA ALA A 210 -8.96 -20.79 -3.87
C ALA A 210 -9.42 -21.68 -5.06
N ASP A 211 -8.53 -21.97 -6.01
CA ASP A 211 -8.76 -22.85 -7.17
C ASP A 211 -8.46 -24.35 -6.89
N TYR A 212 -8.36 -24.78 -5.64
CA TYR A 212 -8.17 -26.20 -5.30
C TYR A 212 -9.24 -26.73 -4.34
N VAL A 213 -10.49 -26.74 -4.79
CA VAL A 213 -11.46 -27.76 -4.34
C VAL A 213 -11.50 -28.81 -5.44
N SER A 214 -10.86 -29.94 -5.17
CA SER A 214 -10.82 -31.10 -6.07
C SER A 214 -12.25 -31.55 -6.40
N GLU A 215 -12.51 -31.85 -7.67
CA GLU A 215 -13.79 -32.43 -8.15
C GLU A 215 -14.08 -33.83 -7.55
N GLU A 216 -13.23 -34.36 -6.68
CA GLU A 216 -13.41 -35.67 -6.03
C GLU A 216 -14.27 -35.65 -4.74
N ASP A 217 -14.73 -34.49 -4.27
CA ASP A 217 -15.61 -34.36 -3.08
C ASP A 217 -17.06 -33.92 -3.40
N LEU A 218 -17.53 -34.09 -4.65
CA LEU A 218 -18.95 -33.92 -5.05
C LEU A 218 -19.59 -35.24 -5.50
#